data_AF-A0A847FG11-F1
#
_entry.id   AF-A0A847FG11-F1
#
_cell.length_a   1.000
_cell.length_b   1.000
_cell.length_c   1.000
_cell.angle_alpha   90.00
_cell.angle_beta   90.00
_cell.angle_gamma   90.00
#
_symmetry.space_group_name_H-M   'P 1'
#
loop_
_entity.id
_entity.type
_entity.pdbx_description
1 polymer ?
#
loop_
_entity_poly.entity_id
_entity_poly.type
_entity_poly.pdbx_seq_one_letter_code
_entity_poly.pdbx_strand_id
1 'polypeptide(L)'
;MAGALRFRSAEYWLIRAFDAVTVFCGIVILILSVKRLVRSLVSVFVPSSRDTELVDLLYQRKQLSRGPKIVAVGGGTGLSVLLSGLKEYSSNITAIVTVADDGGSSGRLRQQFDILPPGDIRNCLVALADAPALMRDLFQFRFDKSSELSGHSFGNLFITAMTRVTGDFEKAIKETSKVLALRGQVIPSTLTNVVLAAEYQDGSITVGEDKIPKARMPIREVRLRPDNPQATPEALRAIEEAQLIILGPGSLYTSIIPNLLIKEITSAIVASEAVKIYVCNVMTQPGETDNYRLSDHVKTLVRHSHPGILNYCVVNTGEIPAQILRRYTQMNAFPVINDRENVHKMGYRVIEDEIALAESLIRHDTSRLSRLIIDTIEE
;
A
#
# COMPACT_ATOMS: atom_id res chain seq x y z
N MET A 1 54.94 28.74 -65.48
CA MET A 1 55.02 28.49 -64.03
C MET A 1 53.79 27.73 -63.53
N ALA A 2 53.57 26.48 -63.96
CA ALA A 2 52.40 25.67 -63.54
C ALA A 2 52.79 24.28 -62.98
N GLY A 3 54.09 24.05 -62.74
CA GLY A 3 54.62 22.76 -62.26
C GLY A 3 54.87 22.68 -60.75
N ALA A 4 54.81 23.79 -60.01
CA ALA A 4 55.26 23.82 -58.60
C ALA A 4 54.12 23.70 -57.56
N LEU A 5 52.84 23.76 -57.97
CA LEU A 5 51.70 23.77 -57.05
C LEU A 5 51.04 22.40 -56.82
N ARG A 6 51.35 21.39 -57.65
CA ARG A 6 50.81 20.02 -57.48
C ARG A 6 51.66 19.10 -56.60
N PHE A 7 52.88 19.47 -56.25
CA PHE A 7 53.76 18.65 -55.41
C PHE A 7 53.58 18.88 -53.91
N ARG A 8 53.07 20.04 -53.48
CA ARG A 8 52.87 20.32 -52.05
C ARG A 8 51.70 19.56 -51.42
N SER A 9 50.65 19.18 -52.16
CA SER A 9 49.54 18.41 -51.58
C SER A 9 49.87 16.93 -51.37
N ALA A 10 50.91 16.40 -52.02
CA ALA A 10 51.34 15.01 -51.89
C ALA A 10 52.19 14.77 -50.63
N GLU A 11 53.00 15.75 -50.19
CA GLU A 11 53.87 15.60 -49.02
C GLU A 11 53.13 15.68 -47.67
N TYR A 12 51.96 16.33 -47.59
CA TYR A 12 51.20 16.42 -46.33
C TYR A 12 50.21 15.27 -46.11
N TRP A 13 49.98 14.39 -47.09
CA TRP A 13 49.04 13.29 -46.92
C TRP A 13 49.52 12.26 -45.88
N LEU A 14 50.84 12.00 -45.86
CA LEU A 14 51.48 11.17 -44.83
C LEU A 14 51.32 11.76 -43.42
N ILE A 15 51.50 13.08 -43.28
CA ILE A 15 51.36 13.77 -42.00
C ILE A 15 49.89 13.75 -41.54
N ARG A 16 48.93 14.02 -42.44
CA ARG A 16 47.50 13.95 -42.12
C ARG A 16 47.05 12.54 -41.76
N ALA A 17 47.58 11.52 -42.43
CA ALA A 17 47.32 10.12 -42.09
C ALA A 17 47.86 9.78 -40.70
N PHE A 18 49.06 10.26 -40.36
CA PHE A 18 49.65 10.09 -39.04
C PHE A 18 48.86 10.81 -37.93
N ASP A 19 48.39 12.03 -38.17
CA ASP A 19 47.54 12.77 -37.23
C ASP A 19 46.20 12.06 -37.01
N ALA A 20 45.58 11.56 -38.08
CA ALA A 20 44.33 10.81 -37.99
C ALA A 20 44.50 9.50 -37.19
N VAL A 21 45.62 8.79 -37.39
CA VAL A 21 45.93 7.58 -36.60
C VAL A 21 46.15 7.93 -35.13
N THR A 22 46.86 9.03 -34.84
CA THR A 22 47.10 9.49 -33.46
C THR A 22 45.79 9.84 -32.75
N VAL A 23 44.91 10.60 -33.40
CA VAL A 23 43.59 10.94 -32.86
C VAL A 23 42.73 9.69 -32.66
N PHE A 24 42.72 8.77 -33.63
CA PHE A 24 41.97 7.52 -33.52
C PHE A 24 42.49 6.66 -32.36
N CYS A 25 43.80 6.50 -32.22
CA CYS A 25 44.43 5.81 -31.09
C CYS A 25 44.09 6.48 -29.76
N GLY A 26 44.09 7.81 -29.71
CA GLY A 26 43.68 8.58 -28.54
C GLY A 26 42.22 8.32 -28.15
N ILE A 27 41.29 8.30 -29.11
CA ILE A 27 39.88 7.97 -28.89
C ILE A 27 39.73 6.52 -28.40
N VAL A 28 40.44 5.57 -29.00
CA VAL A 28 40.41 4.16 -28.57
C VAL A 28 40.93 4.02 -27.13
N ILE A 29 42.05 4.66 -26.79
CA ILE A 29 42.60 4.67 -25.43
C ILE A 29 41.61 5.32 -24.46
N LEU A 30 40.96 6.41 -24.84
CA LEU A 30 39.94 7.07 -24.02
C LEU A 30 38.77 6.14 -23.73
N ILE A 31 38.22 5.49 -24.76
CA ILE A 31 37.11 4.52 -24.63
C ILE A 31 37.53 3.35 -23.74
N LEU A 32 38.74 2.80 -23.95
CA LEU A 32 39.27 1.71 -23.13
C LEU A 32 39.48 2.14 -21.67
N SER A 33 39.96 3.37 -21.45
CA SER A 33 40.20 3.92 -20.11
C SER A 33 38.89 4.14 -19.36
N VAL A 34 37.88 4.72 -20.02
CA VAL A 34 36.53 4.88 -19.45
C VAL A 34 35.93 3.51 -19.14
N LYS A 35 36.02 2.54 -20.07
CA LYS A 35 35.50 1.18 -19.86
C LYS A 35 36.20 0.48 -18.68
N ARG A 36 37.51 0.67 -18.53
CA ARG A 36 38.31 0.09 -17.44
C ARG A 36 38.01 0.77 -16.10
N LEU A 37 37.80 2.08 -16.10
CA LEU A 37 37.41 2.85 -14.90
C LEU A 37 36.01 2.46 -14.43
N VAL A 38 35.03 2.38 -15.33
CA VAL A 38 33.69 1.89 -15.03
C VAL A 38 33.75 0.47 -14.49
N ARG A 39 34.49 -0.44 -15.15
CA ARG A 39 34.65 -1.82 -14.67
C ARG A 39 35.34 -1.88 -13.30
N SER A 40 36.35 -1.06 -13.05
CA SER A 40 37.05 -1.00 -11.76
C SER A 40 36.13 -0.53 -10.64
N LEU A 41 35.34 0.53 -10.87
CA LEU A 41 34.36 1.01 -9.90
C LEU A 41 33.29 -0.05 -9.64
N VAL A 42 32.74 -0.66 -10.69
CA VAL A 42 31.77 -1.76 -10.56
C VAL A 42 32.37 -2.90 -9.76
N SER A 43 33.59 -3.37 -10.06
CA SER A 43 34.23 -4.49 -9.35
C SER A 43 34.51 -4.26 -7.86
N VAL A 44 34.61 -3.00 -7.42
CA VAL A 44 34.79 -2.66 -5.99
C VAL A 44 33.47 -2.78 -5.23
N PHE A 45 32.34 -2.57 -5.90
CA PHE A 45 31.00 -2.70 -5.31
C PHE A 45 30.30 -4.03 -5.65
N VAL A 46 30.85 -4.81 -6.59
CA VAL A 46 30.21 -6.00 -7.18
C VAL A 46 31.20 -7.16 -7.23
N PRO A 47 31.02 -8.22 -6.42
CA PRO A 47 31.71 -9.48 -6.62
C PRO A 47 31.31 -10.06 -7.98
N SER A 48 32.27 -10.59 -8.74
CA SER A 48 32.18 -11.00 -10.16
C SER A 48 31.10 -12.04 -10.54
N SER A 49 30.17 -12.37 -9.64
CA SER A 49 29.05 -13.29 -9.81
C SER A 49 27.68 -12.61 -9.89
N ARG A 50 27.58 -11.26 -9.87
CA ARG A 50 26.30 -10.51 -9.79
C ARG A 50 26.06 -9.40 -10.83
N ASP A 51 26.86 -9.31 -11.89
CA ASP A 51 26.72 -8.22 -12.88
C ASP A 51 25.32 -8.20 -13.53
N THR A 52 24.72 -9.36 -13.83
CA THR A 52 23.37 -9.45 -14.41
C THR A 52 22.28 -9.06 -13.40
N GLU A 53 22.39 -9.54 -12.16
CA GLU A 53 21.42 -9.25 -11.08
C GLU A 53 21.32 -7.75 -10.79
N LEU A 54 22.42 -7.01 -10.86
CA LEU A 54 22.41 -5.56 -10.59
C LEU A 54 21.80 -4.74 -11.72
N VAL A 55 22.06 -5.12 -12.97
CA VAL A 55 21.42 -4.49 -14.12
C VAL A 55 19.91 -4.73 -14.07
N ASP A 56 19.49 -5.94 -13.74
CA ASP A 56 18.08 -6.30 -13.57
C ASP A 56 17.44 -5.52 -12.41
N LEU A 57 18.11 -5.39 -11.27
CA LEU A 57 17.64 -4.57 -10.13
C LEU A 57 17.50 -3.09 -10.50
N LEU A 58 18.46 -2.52 -11.25
CA LEU A 58 18.39 -1.13 -11.69
C LEU A 58 17.28 -0.91 -12.73
N TYR A 59 17.10 -1.87 -13.64
CA TYR A 59 16.04 -1.85 -14.64
C TYR A 59 14.67 -1.95 -13.97
N GLN A 60 14.49 -2.92 -13.07
CA GLN A 60 13.29 -3.10 -12.28
C GLN A 60 12.96 -1.83 -11.48
N ARG A 61 13.94 -1.23 -10.80
CA ARG A 61 13.73 0.02 -10.04
C ARG A 61 13.29 1.18 -10.94
N LYS A 62 13.82 1.29 -12.15
CA LYS A 62 13.42 2.31 -13.14
C LYS A 62 12.04 2.03 -13.74
N GLN A 63 11.66 0.78 -13.88
CA GLN A 63 10.31 0.39 -14.33
C GLN A 63 9.28 0.69 -13.25
N LEU A 64 9.54 0.29 -12.00
CA LEU A 64 8.67 0.55 -10.85
C LEU A 64 8.44 2.04 -10.60
N SER A 65 9.48 2.88 -10.80
CA SER A 65 9.34 4.34 -10.64
C SER A 65 8.49 5.01 -11.72
N ARG A 66 8.30 4.33 -12.85
CA ARG A 66 7.36 4.73 -13.92
C ARG A 66 6.00 4.05 -13.79
N GLY A 67 5.80 3.20 -12.78
CA GLY A 67 4.53 2.55 -12.49
C GLY A 67 3.44 3.56 -12.10
N PRO A 68 2.16 3.14 -12.15
CA PRO A 68 1.04 4.03 -11.91
C PRO A 68 1.05 4.58 -10.48
N LYS A 69 0.48 5.78 -10.30
CA LYS A 69 0.24 6.37 -8.98
C LYS A 69 -0.99 5.72 -8.34
N ILE A 70 -0.78 4.92 -7.31
CA ILE A 70 -1.82 4.12 -6.66
C ILE A 70 -2.03 4.61 -5.23
N VAL A 71 -3.28 4.94 -4.89
CA VAL A 71 -3.70 5.19 -3.51
C VAL A 71 -4.48 4.00 -3.00
N ALA A 72 -4.09 3.43 -1.88
CA ALA A 72 -4.84 2.38 -1.19
C ALA A 72 -5.35 2.91 0.15
N VAL A 73 -6.65 2.84 0.39
CA VAL A 73 -7.34 3.40 1.56
C VAL A 73 -7.89 2.26 2.41
N GLY A 74 -7.53 2.22 3.70
CA GLY A 74 -8.05 1.20 4.60
C GLY A 74 -7.31 1.11 5.93
N GLY A 75 -7.10 -0.13 6.38
CA GLY A 75 -6.44 -0.48 7.62
C GLY A 75 -6.28 -1.99 7.75
N GLY A 76 -5.81 -2.43 8.91
CA GLY A 76 -5.65 -3.83 9.27
C GLY A 76 -4.67 -4.61 8.38
N THR A 77 -4.85 -5.94 8.41
CA THR A 77 -3.98 -6.88 7.69
C THR A 77 -4.31 -6.96 6.20
N GLY A 78 -5.57 -6.78 5.80
CA GLY A 78 -6.02 -6.84 4.40
C GLY A 78 -5.27 -5.82 3.53
N LEU A 79 -5.22 -4.57 3.98
CA LEU A 79 -4.48 -3.51 3.28
C LEU A 79 -2.99 -3.86 3.16
N SER A 80 -2.35 -4.36 4.22
CA SER A 80 -0.93 -4.73 4.20
C SER A 80 -0.63 -5.86 3.21
N VAL A 81 -1.54 -6.82 3.06
CA VAL A 81 -1.44 -7.92 2.08
C VAL A 81 -1.48 -7.35 0.66
N LEU A 82 -2.45 -6.49 0.36
CA LEU A 82 -2.55 -5.82 -0.94
C LEU A 82 -1.29 -4.99 -1.26
N LEU A 83 -0.83 -4.17 -0.33
CA LEU A 83 0.36 -3.32 -0.50
C LEU A 83 1.62 -4.15 -0.80
N SER A 84 1.75 -5.33 -0.16
CA SER A 84 2.89 -6.22 -0.38
C SER A 84 2.96 -6.79 -1.81
N GLY A 85 1.83 -6.86 -2.52
CA GLY A 85 1.77 -7.25 -3.93
C GLY A 85 1.94 -6.08 -4.87
N LEU A 86 1.25 -4.96 -4.60
CA LEU A 86 1.29 -3.78 -5.46
C LEU A 86 2.70 -3.21 -5.62
N LYS A 87 3.56 -3.31 -4.58
CA LYS A 87 4.94 -2.81 -4.63
C LYS A 87 5.84 -3.51 -5.66
N GLU A 88 5.40 -4.66 -6.18
CA GLU A 88 6.06 -5.38 -7.27
C GLU A 88 5.71 -4.78 -8.66
N TYR A 89 4.72 -3.89 -8.72
CA TYR A 89 4.24 -3.23 -9.95
C TYR A 89 4.53 -1.72 -9.97
N SER A 90 4.55 -1.05 -8.81
CA SER A 90 4.81 0.38 -8.73
C SER A 90 5.55 0.76 -7.45
N SER A 91 6.44 1.75 -7.54
CA SER A 91 6.98 2.42 -6.34
C SER A 91 6.20 3.68 -5.96
N ASN A 92 5.17 4.04 -6.73
CA ASN A 92 4.35 5.23 -6.55
C ASN A 92 3.05 4.88 -5.80
N ILE A 93 3.19 4.17 -4.68
CA ILE A 93 2.06 3.70 -3.87
C ILE A 93 1.94 4.56 -2.62
N THR A 94 0.73 5.02 -2.33
CA THR A 94 0.39 5.72 -1.09
C THR A 94 -0.68 4.95 -0.34
N ALA A 95 -0.38 4.51 0.87
CA ALA A 95 -1.34 3.91 1.79
C ALA A 95 -1.92 4.99 2.71
N ILE A 96 -3.22 5.25 2.62
CA ILE A 96 -3.97 6.11 3.54
C ILE A 96 -4.63 5.24 4.59
N VAL A 97 -4.25 5.43 5.85
CA VAL A 97 -4.55 4.48 6.92
C VAL A 97 -5.40 5.13 8.01
N THR A 98 -6.39 4.38 8.51
CA THR A 98 -7.20 4.81 9.65
C THR A 98 -6.36 4.90 10.93
N VAL A 99 -6.66 5.88 11.78
CA VAL A 99 -6.06 6.06 13.11
C VAL A 99 -7.10 5.90 14.22
N ALA A 100 -8.19 5.17 13.96
CA ALA A 100 -9.28 4.96 14.90
C ALA A 100 -9.11 3.73 15.81
N ASP A 101 -8.12 2.86 15.54
CA ASP A 101 -7.81 1.64 16.32
C ASP A 101 -7.62 1.96 17.82
N ASP A 102 -8.29 1.18 18.67
CA ASP A 102 -8.16 1.22 20.12
C ASP A 102 -7.94 -0.16 20.76
N GLY A 103 -7.60 -1.17 19.94
CA GLY A 103 -7.38 -2.55 20.36
C GLY A 103 -5.94 -2.89 20.72
N GLY A 104 -5.78 -3.93 21.55
CA GLY A 104 -4.51 -4.62 21.79
C GLY A 104 -3.33 -3.70 22.18
N SER A 105 -2.19 -3.89 21.51
CA SER A 105 -1.00 -3.08 21.78
C SER A 105 -1.15 -1.63 21.34
N SER A 106 -1.92 -1.34 20.28
CA SER A 106 -2.11 0.02 19.77
C SER A 106 -2.91 0.84 20.76
N GLY A 107 -4.05 0.31 21.21
CA GLY A 107 -4.94 0.95 22.17
C GLY A 107 -4.27 1.27 23.50
N ARG A 108 -3.48 0.34 24.05
CA ARG A 108 -2.74 0.58 25.30
C ARG A 108 -1.73 1.71 25.16
N LEU A 109 -0.96 1.75 24.06
CA LEU A 109 0.03 2.81 23.83
C LEU A 109 -0.64 4.17 23.59
N ARG A 110 -1.73 4.17 22.84
CA ARG A 110 -2.57 5.34 22.62
C ARG A 110 -3.04 5.94 23.95
N GLN A 111 -3.57 5.13 24.86
CA GLN A 111 -4.04 5.59 26.17
C GLN A 111 -2.91 6.05 27.10
N GLN A 112 -1.77 5.35 27.08
CA GLN A 112 -0.65 5.64 27.97
C GLN A 112 0.16 6.87 27.56
N PHE A 113 0.30 7.12 26.26
CA PHE A 113 1.20 8.16 25.72
C PHE A 113 0.47 9.30 25.02
N ASP A 114 -0.86 9.26 24.93
CA ASP A 114 -1.70 10.22 24.20
C ASP A 114 -1.22 10.45 22.76
N ILE A 115 -1.01 9.34 22.04
CA ILE A 115 -0.59 9.32 20.64
C ILE A 115 -1.62 8.63 19.76
N LEU A 116 -1.54 8.84 18.45
CA LEU A 116 -2.31 8.06 17.48
C LEU A 116 -1.90 6.57 17.51
N PRO A 117 -2.85 5.65 17.29
CA PRO A 117 -2.57 4.22 17.33
C PRO A 117 -1.61 3.81 16.20
N PRO A 118 -0.46 3.20 16.52
CA PRO A 118 0.56 2.91 15.51
C PRO A 118 0.33 1.60 14.74
N GLY A 119 -0.63 0.76 15.12
CA GLY A 119 -0.72 -0.63 14.65
C GLY A 119 -0.89 -0.80 13.15
N ASP A 120 -1.92 -0.18 12.58
CA ASP A 120 -2.21 -0.31 11.15
C ASP A 120 -1.17 0.40 10.28
N ILE A 121 -0.68 1.55 10.74
CA ILE A 121 0.46 2.25 10.15
C ILE A 121 1.69 1.32 10.11
N ARG A 122 2.02 0.66 11.23
CA ARG A 122 3.14 -0.30 11.31
C ARG A 122 2.99 -1.41 10.26
N ASN A 123 1.81 -2.01 10.15
CA ASN A 123 1.58 -3.08 9.18
C ASN A 123 1.81 -2.60 7.74
N CYS A 124 1.35 -1.40 7.39
CA CYS A 124 1.57 -0.81 6.06
C CYS A 124 3.05 -0.46 5.82
N LEU A 125 3.74 0.07 6.83
CA LEU A 125 5.17 0.37 6.77
C LEU A 125 5.98 -0.90 6.47
N VAL A 126 5.69 -2.01 7.16
CA VAL A 126 6.36 -3.29 6.93
C VAL A 126 6.01 -3.86 5.55
N ALA A 127 4.77 -3.74 5.09
CA ALA A 127 4.35 -4.23 3.78
C ALA A 127 5.13 -3.56 2.64
N LEU A 128 5.33 -2.25 2.71
CA LEU A 128 6.04 -1.44 1.73
C LEU A 128 7.56 -1.38 1.94
N ALA A 129 8.09 -2.00 3.00
CA ALA A 129 9.52 -1.97 3.30
C ALA A 129 10.36 -2.73 2.27
N ASP A 130 11.44 -2.10 1.80
CA ASP A 130 12.54 -2.73 1.06
C ASP A 130 13.73 -3.00 2.00
N ALA A 131 13.42 -3.49 3.20
CA ALA A 131 14.39 -3.79 4.25
C ALA A 131 14.73 -5.29 4.30
N PRO A 132 15.90 -5.66 4.84
CA PRO A 132 16.26 -7.07 5.07
C PRO A 132 15.19 -7.81 5.88
N ALA A 133 15.04 -9.13 5.64
CA ALA A 133 14.02 -9.95 6.28
C ALA A 133 14.01 -9.80 7.82
N LEU A 134 15.20 -9.84 8.43
CA LEU A 134 15.36 -9.65 9.88
C LEU A 134 14.79 -8.33 10.39
N MET A 135 14.91 -7.24 9.63
CA MET A 135 14.38 -5.93 10.02
C MET A 135 12.84 -5.94 9.98
N ARG A 136 12.25 -6.58 8.97
CA ARG A 136 10.79 -6.77 8.89
C ARG A 136 10.29 -7.64 10.04
N ASP A 137 10.99 -8.73 10.33
CA ASP A 137 10.67 -9.63 11.43
C ASP A 137 10.75 -8.91 12.79
N LEU A 138 11.77 -8.05 12.98
CA LEU A 138 11.90 -7.25 14.19
C LEU A 138 10.73 -6.28 14.36
N PHE A 139 10.29 -5.59 13.30
CA PHE A 139 9.12 -4.70 13.41
C PHE A 139 7.82 -5.45 13.73
N GLN A 140 7.69 -6.68 13.24
CA GLN A 140 6.53 -7.53 13.52
C GLN A 140 6.65 -8.31 14.85
N PHE A 141 7.82 -8.29 15.49
CA PHE A 141 8.07 -8.97 16.74
C PHE A 141 7.07 -8.52 17.81
N ARG A 142 6.55 -9.50 18.55
CA ARG A 142 5.64 -9.30 19.66
C ARG A 142 6.23 -9.93 20.92
N PHE A 143 6.28 -9.15 21.98
CA PHE A 143 6.78 -9.60 23.27
C PHE A 143 5.84 -10.62 23.92
N ASP A 144 6.43 -11.59 24.61
CA ASP A 144 5.69 -12.62 25.32
C ASP A 144 4.83 -12.05 26.43
N LYS A 145 3.69 -12.71 26.67
CA LYS A 145 2.69 -12.24 27.62
C LYS A 145 3.14 -12.26 29.09
N SER A 146 4.25 -12.93 29.40
CA SER A 146 4.84 -13.05 30.74
C SER A 146 5.82 -11.93 31.10
N SER A 147 6.15 -11.03 30.16
CA SER A 147 7.09 -9.93 30.37
C SER A 147 6.40 -8.62 30.78
N GLU A 148 7.15 -7.63 31.29
CA GLU A 148 6.61 -6.27 31.53
C GLU A 148 6.09 -5.61 30.24
N LEU A 149 6.64 -5.99 29.09
CA LEU A 149 6.20 -5.55 27.76
C LEU A 149 5.08 -6.44 27.17
N SER A 150 4.39 -7.20 28.03
CA SER A 150 3.40 -8.23 27.70
C SER A 150 2.53 -7.90 26.47
N GLY A 151 2.78 -8.61 25.37
CA GLY A 151 1.99 -8.53 24.15
C GLY A 151 2.14 -7.23 23.35
N HIS A 152 3.04 -6.32 23.72
CA HIS A 152 3.38 -5.18 22.87
C HIS A 152 4.09 -5.64 21.59
N SER A 153 3.90 -4.90 20.50
CA SER A 153 4.71 -5.06 19.29
C SER A 153 5.92 -4.14 19.38
N PHE A 154 7.10 -4.64 19.04
CA PHE A 154 8.31 -3.82 18.96
C PHE A 154 8.11 -2.66 17.99
N GLY A 155 7.58 -2.90 16.79
CA GLY A 155 7.34 -1.83 15.81
C GLY A 155 6.37 -0.75 16.33
N ASN A 156 5.37 -1.14 17.15
CA ASN A 156 4.50 -0.14 17.79
C ASN A 156 5.28 0.71 18.80
N LEU A 157 6.11 0.09 19.65
CA LEU A 157 6.96 0.80 20.61
C LEU A 157 7.96 1.71 19.91
N PHE A 158 8.54 1.26 18.79
CA PHE A 158 9.43 2.03 17.97
C PHE A 158 8.75 3.29 17.43
N ILE A 159 7.56 3.16 16.83
CA ILE A 159 6.80 4.31 16.30
C ILE A 159 6.40 5.26 17.43
N THR A 160 5.98 4.73 18.59
CA THR A 160 5.70 5.53 19.79
C THR A 160 6.94 6.32 20.23
N ALA A 161 8.10 5.69 20.32
CA ALA A 161 9.35 6.36 20.69
C ALA A 161 9.76 7.42 19.65
N MET A 162 9.65 7.10 18.35
CA MET A 162 9.91 8.05 17.26
C MET A 162 8.99 9.27 17.34
N THR A 163 7.71 9.07 17.66
CA THR A 163 6.74 10.17 17.87
C THR A 163 7.16 11.07 19.03
N ARG A 164 7.61 10.49 20.14
CA ARG A 164 8.10 11.24 21.30
C ARG A 164 9.38 12.02 21.01
N VAL A 165 10.31 11.45 20.24
CA VAL A 165 11.58 12.08 19.88
C VAL A 165 11.37 13.21 18.87
N THR A 166 10.52 12.99 17.88
CA THR A 166 10.27 13.98 16.81
C THR A 166 9.27 15.06 17.23
N GLY A 167 8.45 14.79 18.25
CA GLY A 167 7.37 15.67 18.71
C GLY A 167 6.14 15.67 17.81
N ASP A 168 6.16 14.89 16.72
CA ASP A 168 5.15 14.93 15.67
C ASP A 168 4.96 13.54 15.05
N PHE A 169 3.72 13.05 15.05
CA PHE A 169 3.41 11.69 14.59
C PHE A 169 3.67 11.51 13.09
N GLU A 170 3.38 12.53 12.29
CA GLU A 170 3.61 12.49 10.85
C GLU A 170 5.10 12.40 10.51
N LYS A 171 5.91 13.23 11.18
CA LYS A 171 7.37 13.23 11.08
C LYS A 171 7.94 11.90 11.55
N ALA A 172 7.41 11.30 12.62
CA ALA A 172 7.82 9.97 13.07
C ALA A 172 7.60 8.89 12.00
N ILE A 173 6.46 8.93 11.30
CA ILE A 173 6.18 8.03 10.17
C ILE A 173 7.17 8.29 9.02
N LYS A 174 7.41 9.56 8.66
CA LYS A 174 8.36 9.95 7.61
C LYS A 174 9.78 9.45 7.91
N GLU A 175 10.27 9.60 9.14
CA GLU A 175 11.60 9.10 9.53
C GLU A 175 11.63 7.56 9.61
N THR A 176 10.60 6.92 10.14
CA THR A 176 10.49 5.45 10.14
C THR A 176 10.49 4.88 8.72
N SER A 177 9.85 5.59 7.78
CA SER A 177 9.82 5.22 6.37
C SER A 177 11.22 5.20 5.73
N LYS A 178 12.10 6.11 6.14
CA LYS A 178 13.51 6.13 5.71
C LYS A 178 14.29 4.96 6.30
N VAL A 179 14.09 4.67 7.59
CA VAL A 179 14.75 3.55 8.28
C VAL A 179 14.42 2.21 7.61
N LEU A 180 13.18 2.04 7.18
CA LEU A 180 12.69 0.83 6.52
C LEU A 180 12.85 0.84 4.98
N ALA A 181 13.47 1.88 4.42
CA ALA A 181 13.68 2.05 2.98
C ALA A 181 12.40 1.78 2.16
N LEU A 182 11.30 2.45 2.48
CA LEU A 182 10.00 2.19 1.86
C LEU A 182 9.98 2.39 0.34
N ARG A 183 9.27 1.51 -0.36
CA ARG A 183 8.81 1.69 -1.75
C ARG A 183 7.37 2.22 -1.72
N GLY A 184 7.24 3.54 -1.66
CA GLY A 184 5.96 4.23 -1.52
C GLY A 184 5.87 5.02 -0.22
N GLN A 185 4.65 5.35 0.20
CA GLN A 185 4.37 6.18 1.36
C GLN A 185 3.23 5.60 2.20
N VAL A 186 3.31 5.81 3.51
CA VAL A 186 2.23 5.49 4.45
C VAL A 186 1.85 6.78 5.15
N ILE A 187 0.56 7.11 5.10
CA ILE A 187 0.04 8.42 5.50
C ILE A 187 -1.17 8.18 6.41
N PRO A 188 -1.20 8.77 7.62
CA PRO A 188 -2.40 8.71 8.44
C PRO A 188 -3.50 9.53 7.79
N SER A 189 -4.73 9.02 7.81
CA SER A 189 -5.90 9.71 7.25
C SER A 189 -6.18 11.05 7.93
N THR A 190 -5.93 11.15 9.24
CA THR A 190 -6.02 12.38 10.03
C THR A 190 -4.93 12.39 11.10
N LEU A 191 -4.55 13.59 11.56
CA LEU A 191 -3.74 13.78 12.77
C LEU A 191 -4.58 14.00 14.03
N THR A 192 -5.90 14.07 13.87
CA THR A 192 -6.83 14.20 15.01
C THR A 192 -6.97 12.86 15.71
N ASN A 193 -6.88 12.86 17.05
CA ASN A 193 -7.07 11.67 17.87
C ASN A 193 -8.56 11.25 17.89
N VAL A 194 -8.96 10.44 16.90
CA VAL A 194 -10.36 10.03 16.67
C VAL A 194 -10.66 8.63 17.20
N VAL A 195 -11.82 8.45 17.83
CA VAL A 195 -12.37 7.14 18.19
C VAL A 195 -13.56 6.81 17.30
N LEU A 196 -13.72 5.53 16.96
CA LEU A 196 -14.89 5.06 16.21
C LEU A 196 -16.05 4.78 17.17
N ALA A 197 -17.26 5.18 16.77
CA ALA A 197 -18.49 4.81 17.46
C ALA A 197 -19.47 4.18 16.47
N ALA A 198 -20.17 3.14 16.90
CA ALA A 198 -21.25 2.50 16.15
C ALA A 198 -22.60 2.70 16.85
N GLU A 199 -23.61 3.10 16.07
CA GLU A 199 -25.02 3.03 16.45
C GLU A 199 -25.61 1.75 15.84
N TYR A 200 -26.33 0.96 16.63
CA TYR A 200 -26.98 -0.28 16.17
C TYR A 200 -28.44 -0.05 15.79
N GLN A 201 -29.06 -1.05 15.18
CA GLN A 201 -30.47 -0.96 14.74
C GLN A 201 -31.47 -0.69 15.88
N ASP A 202 -31.14 -1.02 17.12
CA ASP A 202 -31.96 -0.74 18.31
C ASP A 202 -31.73 0.66 18.92
N GLY A 203 -30.83 1.45 18.32
CA GLY A 203 -30.47 2.80 18.77
C GLY A 203 -29.41 2.84 19.87
N SER A 204 -28.92 1.70 20.37
CA SER A 204 -27.81 1.66 21.31
C SER A 204 -26.48 2.03 20.63
N ILE A 205 -25.51 2.52 21.42
CA ILE A 205 -24.22 3.02 20.92
C ILE A 205 -23.06 2.32 21.61
N THR A 206 -22.08 1.86 20.83
CA THR A 206 -20.77 1.42 21.32
C THR A 206 -19.68 2.38 20.86
N VAL A 207 -18.75 2.72 21.76
CA VAL A 207 -17.58 3.55 21.46
C VAL A 207 -16.31 2.71 21.64
N GLY A 208 -15.46 2.73 20.61
CA GLY A 208 -14.22 1.98 20.52
C GLY A 208 -14.27 0.93 19.43
N GLU A 209 -13.27 0.91 18.57
CA GLU A 209 -13.17 0.02 17.41
C GLU A 209 -13.17 -1.45 17.83
N ASP A 210 -12.34 -1.82 18.81
CA ASP A 210 -12.19 -3.20 19.30
C ASP A 210 -13.48 -3.73 19.98
N LYS A 211 -14.38 -2.84 20.40
CA LYS A 211 -15.65 -3.21 21.06
C LYS A 211 -16.80 -3.42 20.09
N ILE A 212 -16.78 -2.75 18.94
CA ILE A 212 -17.90 -2.75 17.98
C ILE A 212 -18.24 -4.19 17.52
N PRO A 213 -17.29 -5.00 17.02
CA PRO A 213 -17.60 -6.37 16.61
C PRO A 213 -18.02 -7.28 17.77
N LYS A 214 -17.62 -6.95 19.01
CA LYS A 214 -17.93 -7.75 20.21
C LYS A 214 -19.36 -7.57 20.70
N ALA A 215 -20.04 -6.50 20.29
CA ALA A 215 -21.44 -6.30 20.61
C ALA A 215 -22.35 -7.34 19.94
N ARG A 216 -21.92 -7.91 18.79
CA ARG A 216 -22.70 -8.90 18.02
C ARG A 216 -24.10 -8.40 17.66
N MET A 217 -24.19 -7.12 17.31
CA MET A 217 -25.42 -6.43 16.97
C MET A 217 -25.35 -5.84 15.56
N PRO A 218 -26.47 -5.82 14.81
CA PRO A 218 -26.50 -5.21 13.48
C PRO A 218 -26.20 -3.71 13.54
N ILE A 219 -25.09 -3.30 12.92
CA ILE A 219 -24.67 -1.89 12.85
C ILE A 219 -25.63 -1.13 11.92
N ARG A 220 -26.20 -0.04 12.43
CA ARG A 220 -26.97 0.91 11.64
C ARG A 220 -26.03 1.87 10.92
N GLU A 221 -25.14 2.50 11.67
CA GLU A 221 -24.15 3.45 11.17
C GLU A 221 -22.93 3.59 12.08
N VAL A 222 -21.83 4.11 11.54
CA VAL A 222 -20.61 4.45 12.29
C VAL A 222 -20.25 5.92 12.12
N ARG A 223 -19.63 6.50 13.16
CA ARG A 223 -19.17 7.90 13.20
C ARG A 223 -17.82 8.01 13.90
N LEU A 224 -17.04 9.03 13.54
CA LEU A 224 -15.81 9.40 14.25
C LEU A 224 -16.12 10.38 15.37
N ARG A 225 -15.40 10.29 16.49
CA ARG A 225 -15.43 11.27 17.57
C ARG A 225 -14.00 11.74 17.87
N PRO A 226 -13.70 13.05 17.89
CA PRO A 226 -14.61 14.17 17.61
C PRO A 226 -15.13 14.17 16.16
N ASP A 227 -16.28 14.82 15.95
CA ASP A 227 -16.89 14.95 14.63
C ASP A 227 -16.05 15.88 13.74
N ASN A 228 -16.13 15.66 12.41
CA ASN A 228 -15.42 16.42 11.38
C ASN A 228 -13.89 16.54 11.57
N PRO A 229 -13.17 15.43 11.78
CA PRO A 229 -11.70 15.47 11.75
C PRO A 229 -11.20 15.92 10.37
N GLN A 230 -10.09 16.65 10.36
CA GLN A 230 -9.45 17.12 9.13
C GLN A 230 -8.55 16.03 8.53
N ALA A 231 -8.53 15.93 7.21
CA ALA A 231 -7.61 15.04 6.52
C ALA A 231 -6.17 15.57 6.63
N THR A 232 -5.18 14.70 6.47
CA THR A 232 -3.81 15.18 6.27
C THR A 232 -3.65 15.79 4.86
N PRO A 233 -2.94 16.91 4.71
CA PRO A 233 -2.70 17.52 3.39
C PRO A 233 -2.01 16.56 2.41
N GLU A 234 -1.14 15.70 2.94
CA GLU A 234 -0.46 14.61 2.25
C GLU A 234 -1.45 13.58 1.67
N ALA A 235 -2.48 13.19 2.42
CA ALA A 235 -3.50 12.27 1.93
C ALA A 235 -4.31 12.89 0.78
N LEU A 236 -4.68 14.17 0.90
CA LEU A 236 -5.44 14.88 -0.15
C LEU A 236 -4.63 15.01 -1.45
N ARG A 237 -3.36 15.40 -1.36
CA ARG A 237 -2.45 15.47 -2.52
C ARG A 237 -2.27 14.11 -3.19
N ALA A 238 -2.13 13.05 -2.40
CA ALA A 238 -1.99 11.71 -2.95
C ALA A 238 -3.24 11.28 -3.73
N ILE A 239 -4.44 11.59 -3.22
CA ILE A 239 -5.72 11.30 -3.89
C ILE A 239 -5.87 12.11 -5.19
N GLU A 240 -5.49 13.39 -5.16
CA GLU A 240 -5.53 14.28 -6.33
C GLU A 240 -4.62 13.78 -7.46
N GLU A 241 -3.41 13.32 -7.12
CA GLU A 241 -2.45 12.82 -8.10
C GLU A 241 -2.66 11.36 -8.51
N ALA A 242 -3.62 10.66 -7.90
CA ALA A 242 -3.83 9.24 -8.12
C ALA A 242 -4.30 8.95 -9.55
N GLN A 243 -3.85 7.82 -10.10
CA GLN A 243 -4.42 7.22 -11.31
C GLN A 243 -5.37 6.06 -10.93
N LEU A 244 -5.12 5.45 -9.78
CA LEU A 244 -5.94 4.39 -9.21
C LEU A 244 -6.14 4.64 -7.70
N ILE A 245 -7.38 4.49 -7.24
CA ILE A 245 -7.76 4.52 -5.82
C ILE A 245 -8.40 3.17 -5.47
N ILE A 246 -7.83 2.47 -4.50
CA ILE A 246 -8.30 1.17 -4.02
C ILE A 246 -8.85 1.33 -2.61
N LEU A 247 -10.08 0.88 -2.39
CA LEU A 247 -10.73 0.84 -1.08
C LEU A 247 -10.65 -0.60 -0.54
N GLY A 248 -9.94 -0.78 0.56
CA GLY A 248 -9.69 -2.10 1.14
C GLY A 248 -8.64 -2.93 0.38
N PRO A 249 -8.61 -4.26 0.60
CA PRO A 249 -9.53 -5.03 1.44
C PRO A 249 -9.34 -4.76 2.93
N GLY A 250 -10.35 -5.03 3.74
CA GLY A 250 -10.32 -4.82 5.20
C GLY A 250 -11.72 -4.75 5.79
N SER A 251 -11.79 -4.68 7.12
CA SER A 251 -13.08 -4.55 7.82
C SER A 251 -13.87 -3.36 7.28
N LEU A 252 -15.11 -3.60 6.88
CA LEU A 252 -15.92 -2.58 6.22
C LEU A 252 -16.14 -1.39 7.16
N TYR A 253 -16.61 -1.66 8.38
CA TYR A 253 -16.96 -0.63 9.35
C TYR A 253 -15.76 -0.10 10.13
N THR A 254 -14.73 -0.92 10.36
CA THR A 254 -13.61 -0.53 11.22
C THR A 254 -12.29 -0.21 10.52
N SER A 255 -12.14 -0.54 9.23
CA SER A 255 -10.91 -0.26 8.46
C SER A 255 -11.15 0.65 7.26
N ILE A 256 -12.22 0.44 6.49
CA ILE A 256 -12.46 1.20 5.25
C ILE A 256 -13.26 2.45 5.53
N ILE A 257 -14.49 2.30 6.05
CA ILE A 257 -15.41 3.42 6.31
C ILE A 257 -14.80 4.51 7.21
N PRO A 258 -13.99 4.23 8.26
CA PRO A 258 -13.44 5.29 9.10
C PRO A 258 -12.59 6.32 8.33
N ASN A 259 -11.90 5.90 7.27
CA ASN A 259 -11.19 6.84 6.40
C ASN A 259 -12.15 7.71 5.59
N LEU A 260 -13.30 7.15 5.16
CA LEU A 260 -14.30 7.84 4.35
C LEU A 260 -15.22 8.76 5.16
N LEU A 261 -15.31 8.56 6.49
CA LEU A 261 -16.01 9.48 7.38
C LEU A 261 -15.30 10.85 7.49
N ILE A 262 -14.03 10.94 7.10
CA ILE A 262 -13.32 12.21 6.91
C ILE A 262 -13.83 12.84 5.60
N LYS A 263 -14.66 13.88 5.72
CA LYS A 263 -15.37 14.51 4.59
C LYS A 263 -14.43 14.99 3.48
N GLU A 264 -13.26 15.49 3.84
CA GLU A 264 -12.24 15.96 2.89
C GLU A 264 -11.69 14.80 2.04
N ILE A 265 -11.44 13.62 2.65
CA ILE A 265 -11.01 12.41 1.93
C ILE A 265 -12.10 11.95 0.96
N THR A 266 -13.35 11.81 1.44
CA THR A 266 -14.46 11.41 0.57
C THR A 266 -14.66 12.38 -0.59
N SER A 267 -14.60 13.69 -0.33
CA SER A 267 -14.75 14.72 -1.36
C SER A 267 -13.63 14.64 -2.41
N ALA A 268 -12.38 14.44 -1.96
CA ALA A 268 -11.23 14.28 -2.85
C ALA A 268 -11.33 13.03 -3.72
N ILE A 269 -11.72 11.88 -3.14
CA ILE A 269 -11.89 10.62 -3.91
C ILE A 269 -13.01 10.79 -4.93
N VAL A 270 -14.13 11.42 -4.57
CA VAL A 270 -15.25 11.65 -5.48
C VAL A 270 -14.83 12.57 -6.64
N ALA A 271 -14.09 13.64 -6.35
CA ALA A 271 -13.62 14.60 -7.36
C ALA A 271 -12.52 14.05 -8.28
N SER A 272 -11.75 13.06 -7.82
CA SER A 272 -10.66 12.46 -8.59
C SER A 272 -11.18 11.75 -9.86
N GLU A 273 -10.43 11.89 -10.95
CA GLU A 273 -10.65 11.16 -12.21
C GLU A 273 -10.03 9.75 -12.21
N ALA A 274 -9.32 9.40 -11.13
CA ALA A 274 -8.73 8.07 -10.95
C ALA A 274 -9.79 6.97 -11.06
N VAL A 275 -9.37 5.79 -11.51
CA VAL A 275 -10.18 4.58 -11.40
C VAL A 275 -10.36 4.23 -9.92
N LYS A 276 -11.59 3.99 -9.47
CA LYS A 276 -11.91 3.71 -8.07
C LYS A 276 -12.39 2.28 -7.92
N ILE A 277 -11.63 1.45 -7.22
CA ILE A 277 -11.90 0.02 -7.04
C ILE A 277 -12.16 -0.29 -5.57
N TYR A 278 -13.29 -0.91 -5.26
CA TYR A 278 -13.53 -1.52 -3.95
C TYR A 278 -13.18 -3.01 -4.00
N VAL A 279 -12.28 -3.46 -3.13
CA VAL A 279 -11.95 -4.90 -2.99
C VAL A 279 -12.81 -5.49 -1.89
N CYS A 280 -13.77 -6.34 -2.26
CA CYS A 280 -14.69 -6.95 -1.32
C CYS A 280 -13.99 -8.01 -0.45
N ASN A 281 -14.46 -8.14 0.79
CA ASN A 281 -14.02 -9.18 1.70
C ASN A 281 -14.51 -10.54 1.19
N VAL A 282 -13.66 -11.56 1.33
CA VAL A 282 -14.02 -12.95 0.93
C VAL A 282 -15.06 -13.54 1.88
N MET A 283 -14.97 -13.18 3.17
CA MET A 283 -15.84 -13.69 4.23
C MET A 283 -16.53 -12.53 4.95
N THR A 284 -17.75 -12.77 5.44
CA THR A 284 -18.43 -11.90 6.39
C THR A 284 -17.66 -11.84 7.71
N GLN A 285 -17.80 -10.73 8.41
CA GLN A 285 -17.18 -10.50 9.71
C GLN A 285 -18.24 -10.49 10.81
N PRO A 286 -18.12 -11.40 11.80
CA PRO A 286 -19.12 -11.50 12.84
C PRO A 286 -19.20 -10.24 13.69
N GLY A 287 -20.40 -9.70 13.87
CA GLY A 287 -20.66 -8.43 14.56
C GLY A 287 -20.43 -7.18 13.70
N GLU A 288 -20.07 -7.32 12.43
CA GLU A 288 -19.91 -6.21 11.49
C GLU A 288 -20.76 -6.39 10.22
N THR A 289 -20.54 -7.48 9.50
CA THR A 289 -21.14 -7.74 8.17
C THR A 289 -21.87 -9.08 8.13
N ASP A 290 -22.50 -9.46 9.24
CA ASP A 290 -23.31 -10.69 9.34
C ASP A 290 -24.36 -10.74 8.21
N ASN A 291 -24.35 -11.85 7.45
CA ASN A 291 -25.24 -12.10 6.31
C ASN A 291 -25.14 -11.09 5.14
N TYR A 292 -24.10 -10.26 5.08
CA TYR A 292 -23.93 -9.33 3.97
C TYR A 292 -23.60 -10.08 2.67
N ARG A 293 -24.27 -9.67 1.60
CA ARG A 293 -23.91 -9.96 0.21
C ARG A 293 -22.94 -8.92 -0.33
N LEU A 294 -22.48 -9.10 -1.56
CA LEU A 294 -21.67 -8.10 -2.26
C LEU A 294 -22.40 -6.75 -2.34
N SER A 295 -23.68 -6.76 -2.71
CA SER A 295 -24.47 -5.52 -2.81
C SER A 295 -24.63 -4.80 -1.47
N ASP A 296 -24.67 -5.53 -0.35
CA ASP A 296 -24.81 -4.93 0.98
C ASP A 296 -23.54 -4.18 1.40
N HIS A 297 -22.38 -4.71 1.03
CA HIS A 297 -21.10 -4.01 1.22
C HIS A 297 -21.07 -2.71 0.42
N VAL A 298 -21.39 -2.77 -0.88
CA VAL A 298 -21.40 -1.59 -1.77
C VAL A 298 -22.42 -0.55 -1.26
N LYS A 299 -23.63 -0.97 -0.93
CA LYS A 299 -24.69 -0.09 -0.41
C LYS A 299 -24.27 0.58 0.89
N THR A 300 -23.60 -0.16 1.77
CA THR A 300 -23.12 0.37 3.05
C THR A 300 -21.99 1.38 2.85
N LEU A 301 -21.05 1.09 1.95
CA LEU A 301 -19.97 2.00 1.59
C LEU A 301 -20.52 3.33 1.06
N VAL A 302 -21.44 3.27 0.09
CA VAL A 302 -22.11 4.43 -0.50
C VAL A 302 -22.88 5.23 0.55
N ARG A 303 -23.63 4.55 1.42
CA ARG A 303 -24.41 5.18 2.49
C ARG A 303 -23.56 5.98 3.49
N HIS A 304 -22.34 5.53 3.78
CA HIS A 304 -21.42 6.20 4.71
C HIS A 304 -20.49 7.21 4.03
N SER A 305 -20.55 7.34 2.71
CA SER A 305 -19.66 8.22 1.95
C SER A 305 -20.43 8.95 0.85
N HIS A 306 -20.38 8.45 -0.39
CA HIS A 306 -20.98 9.07 -1.55
C HIS A 306 -21.21 8.03 -2.67
N PRO A 307 -22.24 8.17 -3.55
CA PRO A 307 -22.44 7.28 -4.69
C PRO A 307 -21.26 7.22 -5.67
N GLY A 308 -20.52 8.32 -5.80
CA GLY A 308 -19.33 8.42 -6.68
C GLY A 308 -18.02 7.88 -6.08
N ILE A 309 -18.07 7.14 -4.95
CA ILE A 309 -16.86 6.69 -4.25
C ILE A 309 -16.14 5.52 -4.94
N LEU A 310 -16.84 4.74 -5.77
CA LEU A 310 -16.27 3.62 -6.51
C LEU A 310 -16.82 3.55 -7.95
N ASN A 311 -16.06 2.91 -8.84
CA ASN A 311 -16.48 2.52 -10.18
C ASN A 311 -16.61 1.01 -10.32
N TYR A 312 -15.63 0.28 -9.76
CA TYR A 312 -15.53 -1.18 -9.84
C TYR A 312 -15.57 -1.80 -8.45
N CYS A 313 -16.13 -3.00 -8.38
CA CYS A 313 -16.05 -3.86 -7.21
C CYS A 313 -15.42 -5.20 -7.59
N VAL A 314 -14.33 -5.55 -6.91
CA VAL A 314 -13.64 -6.84 -7.07
C VAL A 314 -14.20 -7.83 -6.07
N VAL A 315 -14.61 -9.02 -6.54
CA VAL A 315 -15.20 -10.08 -5.72
C VAL A 315 -14.55 -11.43 -6.03
N ASN A 316 -14.35 -12.24 -4.98
CA ASN A 316 -13.83 -13.59 -5.14
C ASN A 316 -14.91 -14.56 -5.66
N THR A 317 -14.56 -15.32 -6.68
CA THR A 317 -15.35 -16.47 -7.18
C THR A 317 -14.71 -17.82 -6.92
N GLY A 318 -13.47 -17.84 -6.40
CA GLY A 318 -12.74 -19.07 -6.09
C GLY A 318 -13.39 -19.88 -4.97
N GLU A 319 -13.37 -21.20 -5.14
CA GLU A 319 -13.91 -22.14 -4.14
C GLU A 319 -13.05 -22.16 -2.87
N ILE A 320 -13.72 -22.19 -1.72
CA ILE A 320 -13.07 -22.25 -0.40
C ILE A 320 -13.11 -23.70 0.08
N PRO A 321 -11.96 -24.34 0.38
CA PRO A 321 -11.92 -25.72 0.84
C PRO A 321 -12.83 -25.97 2.05
N ALA A 322 -13.62 -27.05 2.00
CA ALA A 322 -14.65 -27.34 2.99
C ALA A 322 -14.12 -27.41 4.43
N GLN A 323 -12.88 -27.87 4.63
CA GLN A 323 -12.25 -27.92 5.95
C GLN A 323 -12.04 -26.53 6.55
N ILE A 324 -11.57 -25.57 5.74
CA ILE A 324 -11.35 -24.19 6.17
C ILE A 324 -12.70 -23.50 6.36
N LEU A 325 -13.64 -23.73 5.45
CA LEU A 325 -14.99 -23.19 5.57
C LEU A 325 -15.66 -23.59 6.89
N ARG A 326 -15.57 -24.87 7.30
CA ARG A 326 -16.09 -25.34 8.60
C ARG A 326 -15.52 -24.56 9.77
N ARG A 327 -14.23 -24.23 9.75
CA ARG A 327 -13.58 -23.42 10.80
C ARG A 327 -14.15 -22.01 10.85
N TYR A 328 -14.38 -21.37 9.71
CA TYR A 328 -14.97 -20.04 9.64
C TYR A 328 -16.45 -20.05 10.07
N THR A 329 -17.21 -21.07 9.68
CA THR A 329 -18.60 -21.25 10.13
C THR A 329 -18.71 -21.37 11.65
N GLN A 330 -17.78 -22.07 12.31
CA GLN A 330 -17.71 -22.14 13.78
C GLN A 330 -17.47 -20.77 14.44
N MET A 331 -16.90 -19.81 13.70
CA MET A 331 -16.70 -18.43 14.16
C MET A 331 -17.86 -17.49 13.76
N ASN A 332 -18.93 -18.02 13.15
CA ASN A 332 -20.04 -17.27 12.55
C ASN A 332 -19.62 -16.39 11.35
N ALA A 333 -18.57 -16.78 10.62
CA ALA A 333 -18.12 -16.13 9.40
C ALA A 333 -18.45 -17.00 8.18
N PHE A 334 -19.05 -16.40 7.15
CA PHE A 334 -19.54 -17.09 5.95
C PHE A 334 -19.00 -16.43 4.68
N PRO A 335 -18.89 -17.15 3.56
CA PRO A 335 -18.49 -16.54 2.29
C PRO A 335 -19.46 -15.43 1.90
N VAL A 336 -18.94 -14.30 1.44
CA VAL A 336 -19.77 -13.21 0.91
C VAL A 336 -20.43 -13.69 -0.37
N ILE A 337 -21.77 -13.64 -0.41
CA ILE A 337 -22.51 -14.08 -1.60
C ILE A 337 -22.33 -13.04 -2.70
N ASN A 338 -21.84 -13.49 -3.85
CA ASN A 338 -21.72 -12.68 -5.04
C ASN A 338 -23.09 -12.55 -5.74
N ASP A 339 -23.76 -11.42 -5.50
CA ASP A 339 -25.00 -11.03 -6.16
C ASP A 339 -24.79 -9.87 -7.15
N ARG A 340 -23.81 -10.03 -8.05
CA ARG A 340 -23.36 -9.02 -9.03
C ARG A 340 -24.47 -8.28 -9.77
N GLU A 341 -25.58 -8.96 -10.08
CA GLU A 341 -26.73 -8.35 -10.77
C GLU A 341 -27.34 -7.18 -9.97
N ASN A 342 -27.33 -7.26 -8.65
CA ASN A 342 -27.78 -6.16 -7.79
C ASN A 342 -26.79 -4.99 -7.81
N VAL A 343 -25.48 -5.27 -7.87
CA VAL A 343 -24.43 -4.25 -7.98
C VAL A 343 -24.48 -3.54 -9.33
N HIS A 344 -24.74 -4.27 -10.42
CA HIS A 344 -24.96 -3.68 -11.74
C HIS A 344 -26.20 -2.78 -11.78
N LYS A 345 -27.31 -3.17 -11.13
CA LYS A 345 -28.50 -2.32 -10.99
C LYS A 345 -28.23 -1.04 -10.19
N MET A 346 -27.24 -1.04 -9.31
CA MET A 346 -26.78 0.15 -8.58
C MET A 346 -25.86 1.05 -9.42
N GLY A 347 -25.47 0.63 -10.62
CA GLY A 347 -24.62 1.40 -11.54
C GLY A 347 -23.12 1.13 -11.42
N TYR A 348 -22.71 0.09 -10.69
CA TYR A 348 -21.30 -0.26 -10.53
C TYR A 348 -20.92 -1.49 -11.36
N ARG A 349 -19.65 -1.57 -11.75
CA ARG A 349 -19.09 -2.72 -12.47
C ARG A 349 -18.54 -3.74 -11.47
N VAL A 350 -18.66 -5.02 -11.79
CA VAL A 350 -18.15 -6.11 -10.95
C VAL A 350 -17.04 -6.83 -11.71
N ILE A 351 -15.92 -7.05 -11.04
CA ILE A 351 -14.78 -7.81 -11.55
C ILE A 351 -14.70 -9.09 -10.71
N GLU A 352 -14.79 -10.23 -11.38
CA GLU A 352 -14.87 -11.55 -10.77
C GLU A 352 -13.60 -12.33 -11.08
N ASP A 353 -12.90 -12.80 -10.04
CA ASP A 353 -11.73 -13.65 -10.21
C ASP A 353 -11.48 -14.50 -8.95
N GLU A 354 -10.67 -15.54 -9.08
CA GLU A 354 -10.21 -16.41 -8.01
C GLU A 354 -9.06 -15.75 -7.23
N ILE A 355 -9.44 -14.79 -6.39
CA ILE A 355 -8.50 -13.94 -5.62
C ILE A 355 -8.37 -14.37 -4.16
N ALA A 356 -8.88 -15.54 -3.76
CA ALA A 356 -8.74 -16.06 -2.41
C ALA A 356 -7.67 -17.16 -2.34
N LEU A 357 -6.77 -17.04 -1.36
CA LEU A 357 -5.83 -18.07 -0.98
C LEU A 357 -6.25 -18.66 0.37
N ALA A 358 -6.35 -19.99 0.42
CA ALA A 358 -6.85 -20.74 1.56
C ALA A 358 -5.75 -21.65 2.13
N GLU A 359 -4.93 -21.09 3.03
CA GLU A 359 -3.91 -21.83 3.78
C GLU A 359 -4.42 -22.17 5.20
N SER A 360 -3.82 -21.57 6.23
CA SER A 360 -4.29 -21.67 7.63
C SER A 360 -5.49 -20.75 7.92
N LEU A 361 -5.60 -19.67 7.15
CA LEU A 361 -6.65 -18.67 7.15
C LEU A 361 -6.95 -18.29 5.69
N ILE A 362 -8.15 -17.79 5.44
CA ILE A 362 -8.55 -17.23 4.15
C ILE A 362 -8.00 -15.81 4.06
N ARG A 363 -7.25 -15.54 3.00
CA ARG A 363 -6.73 -14.21 2.65
C ARG A 363 -6.90 -13.98 1.16
N HIS A 364 -6.76 -12.75 0.70
CA HIS A 364 -6.59 -12.52 -0.72
C HIS A 364 -5.25 -13.08 -1.20
N ASP A 365 -5.23 -13.70 -2.38
CA ASP A 365 -4.01 -14.01 -3.12
C ASP A 365 -3.41 -12.69 -3.58
N THR A 366 -2.33 -12.28 -2.92
CA THR A 366 -1.62 -11.04 -3.17
C THR A 366 -1.25 -10.86 -4.64
N SER A 367 -0.73 -11.90 -5.28
CA SER A 367 -0.19 -11.82 -6.64
C SER A 367 -1.31 -11.69 -7.67
N ARG A 368 -2.37 -12.52 -7.52
CA ARG A 368 -3.54 -12.48 -8.40
C ARG A 368 -4.30 -11.16 -8.25
N LEU A 369 -4.58 -10.75 -7.00
CA LEU A 369 -5.31 -9.51 -6.73
C LEU A 369 -4.56 -8.28 -7.29
N SER A 370 -3.24 -8.18 -7.05
CA SER A 370 -2.47 -7.06 -7.59
C SER A 370 -2.45 -7.05 -9.12
N ARG A 371 -2.29 -8.21 -9.77
CA ARG A 371 -2.33 -8.30 -11.24
C ARG A 371 -3.69 -7.83 -11.78
N LEU A 372 -4.78 -8.39 -11.26
CA LEU A 372 -6.14 -8.04 -11.66
C LEU A 372 -6.40 -6.53 -11.57
N ILE A 373 -5.95 -5.91 -10.49
CA ILE A 373 -6.09 -4.46 -10.27
C ILE A 373 -5.29 -3.64 -11.29
N ILE A 374 -4.06 -4.06 -11.61
CA ILE A 374 -3.21 -3.36 -12.58
C ILE A 374 -3.77 -3.50 -13.99
N ASP A 375 -4.20 -4.70 -14.38
CA ASP A 375 -4.79 -4.97 -15.70
C ASP A 375 -6.06 -4.11 -15.93
N THR A 376 -6.82 -3.82 -14.86
CA THR A 376 -8.02 -2.95 -14.92
C THR A 376 -7.71 -1.50 -15.30
N ILE A 377 -6.47 -1.03 -15.11
CA ILE A 377 -6.06 0.34 -15.51
C ILE A 377 -5.62 0.39 -16.98
N GLU A 378 -5.12 -0.73 -17.53
CA GLU A 378 -4.58 -0.78 -18.89
C GLU A 378 -5.70 -0.89 -19.96
N GLU A 379 -6.92 -1.21 -19.56
CA GLU A 379 -8.15 -1.20 -20.38
C GLU A 379 -8.86 0.17 -20.38
#